data_AF-A0A0M3IEY9-F1
#
_entry.id   AF-A0A0M3IEY9-F1
#
_cell.length_a   1.000
_cell.length_b   1.000
_cell.length_c   1.000
_cell.angle_alpha   90.00
_cell.angle_beta   90.00
_cell.angle_gamma   90.00
#
_symmetry.space_group_name_H-M   'P 1'
#
loop_
_entity.id
_entity.type
_entity.pdbx_description
1 polymer ?
#
loop_
_entity_poly.entity_id
_entity_poly.type
_entity_poly.pdbx_seq_one_letter_code
_entity_poly.pdbx_strand_id
1 'polypeptide(L)'
;MEICPWVSTSSAVDDDTAPLFYRASKGGYYTPIAGKNTPHRLNAFRNVGRMIGICLMQMEIFPLHVCRHVLKFILGRPINWFDLAFYDPTLFESMRTLVFNDGPIRPDQINELLLTFEVYLPIEEGGGVVELKRGGSKIPVTHENVVEYIYRFVEARMLGNHLKCLEAIKQGVYDVIPAGSLAHMTSEDLRLLLCGTQEVSMTLMQSYTTFTDESSAAADVLQRFKSWFWSVCSKFTSQEKQAVLAIILEQESAENKIVDGDQGEEFWLRLIKMASVYKHLIFF
;
A
#
# COMPACT_ATOMS: atom_id res chain seq x y z
N MET A 1 -28.87 35.73 -40.82
CA MET A 1 -29.30 34.60 -39.97
C MET A 1 -28.09 34.27 -39.12
N GLU A 2 -28.15 34.67 -37.85
CA GLU A 2 -27.03 34.68 -36.90
C GLU A 2 -26.65 33.26 -36.43
N ILE A 3 -25.37 33.07 -36.13
CA ILE A 3 -24.78 31.82 -35.64
C ILE A 3 -24.87 31.80 -34.11
N CYS A 4 -25.51 30.78 -33.52
CA CYS A 4 -25.65 30.62 -32.07
C CYS A 4 -24.31 30.22 -31.40
N PRO A 5 -23.87 30.89 -30.30
CA PRO A 5 -22.55 30.64 -29.67
C PRO A 5 -22.46 29.52 -28.61
N TRP A 6 -23.49 28.69 -28.41
CA TRP A 6 -23.59 27.85 -27.21
C TRP A 6 -23.29 26.35 -27.39
N VAL A 7 -22.68 25.94 -28.50
CA VAL A 7 -22.13 24.56 -28.59
C VAL A 7 -20.78 24.54 -27.89
N SER A 8 -20.84 24.66 -26.56
CA SER A 8 -19.69 24.44 -25.68
C SER A 8 -19.38 22.94 -25.71
N THR A 9 -18.25 22.62 -26.33
CA THR A 9 -17.54 21.34 -26.24
C THR A 9 -17.51 20.81 -24.80
N SER A 10 -17.89 19.54 -24.64
CA SER A 10 -17.51 18.63 -23.53
C SER A 10 -17.42 19.28 -22.14
N SER A 11 -18.44 19.08 -21.31
CA SER A 11 -18.36 19.31 -19.86
C SER A 11 -17.37 18.31 -19.24
N ALA A 12 -16.08 18.58 -19.37
CA ALA A 12 -15.06 17.98 -18.52
C ALA A 12 -15.42 18.36 -17.08
N VAL A 13 -15.75 17.36 -16.27
CA VAL A 13 -15.85 17.50 -14.81
C VAL A 13 -14.58 18.22 -14.37
N ASP A 14 -14.71 19.34 -13.66
CA ASP A 14 -13.53 20.07 -13.22
C ASP A 14 -12.76 19.19 -12.24
N ASP A 15 -11.57 18.70 -12.61
CA ASP A 15 -10.76 17.78 -11.80
C ASP A 15 -10.56 18.24 -10.35
N ASP A 16 -10.66 19.54 -10.09
CA ASP A 16 -10.56 20.08 -8.73
C ASP A 16 -11.80 19.86 -7.86
N THR A 17 -12.94 19.55 -8.47
CA THR A 17 -14.16 19.10 -7.78
C THR A 17 -14.15 17.60 -7.49
N ALA A 18 -13.18 16.85 -8.03
CA ALA A 18 -13.00 15.43 -7.71
C ALA A 18 -12.62 15.24 -6.23
N PRO A 19 -12.93 14.07 -5.63
CA PRO A 19 -12.51 13.73 -4.27
C PRO A 19 -11.03 14.02 -4.03
N LEU A 20 -10.66 14.40 -2.80
CA LEU A 20 -9.26 14.68 -2.46
C LEU A 20 -8.40 13.41 -2.36
N PHE A 21 -9.02 12.26 -2.09
CA PHE A 21 -8.34 11.00 -1.87
C PHE A 21 -9.05 9.86 -2.60
N TYR A 22 -8.28 8.85 -2.99
CA TYR A 22 -8.77 7.57 -3.50
C TYR A 22 -8.02 6.41 -2.85
N ARG A 23 -8.46 5.17 -3.11
CA ARG A 23 -7.76 3.95 -2.72
C ARG A 23 -7.22 3.30 -3.98
N ALA A 24 -5.90 3.07 -4.03
CA ALA A 24 -5.27 2.40 -5.16
C ALA A 24 -5.63 0.91 -5.25
N SER A 25 -5.96 0.28 -4.12
CA SER A 25 -6.37 -1.13 -4.03
C SER A 25 -7.66 -1.30 -3.22
N LYS A 26 -8.44 -2.36 -3.51
CA LYS A 26 -9.69 -2.66 -2.79
C LYS A 26 -9.37 -2.99 -1.33
N GLY A 27 -9.96 -2.23 -0.40
CA GLY A 27 -9.64 -2.35 1.03
C GLY A 27 -8.30 -1.72 1.44
N GLY A 28 -7.59 -1.08 0.50
CA GLY A 28 -6.32 -0.41 0.76
C GLY A 28 -6.47 0.97 1.42
N TYR A 29 -5.32 1.61 1.61
CA TYR A 29 -5.20 2.92 2.25
C TYR A 29 -5.46 4.08 1.27
N TYR A 30 -5.78 5.24 1.82
CA TYR A 30 -6.06 6.44 1.03
C TYR A 30 -4.80 7.18 0.58
N THR A 31 -4.79 7.64 -0.66
CA THR A 31 -3.72 8.44 -1.27
C THR A 31 -4.30 9.67 -1.98
N PRO A 32 -3.62 10.83 -1.98
CA PRO A 32 -4.18 12.07 -2.51
C PRO A 32 -4.36 12.03 -4.04
N ILE A 33 -5.43 12.64 -4.55
CA ILE A 33 -5.63 12.90 -5.99
C ILE A 33 -5.16 14.33 -6.27
N ALA A 34 -4.16 14.49 -7.13
CA ALA A 34 -3.57 15.81 -7.34
C ALA A 34 -4.50 16.81 -8.04
N GLY A 35 -5.35 16.33 -8.96
CA GLY A 35 -6.16 17.21 -9.82
C GLY A 35 -5.26 18.17 -10.58
N LYS A 36 -5.68 19.45 -10.68
CA LYS A 36 -4.89 20.50 -11.35
C LYS A 36 -3.92 21.23 -10.42
N ASN A 37 -3.81 20.81 -9.15
CA ASN A 37 -3.00 21.48 -8.13
C ASN A 37 -3.32 22.98 -8.01
N THR A 38 -4.60 23.39 -8.16
CA THR A 38 -4.95 24.80 -7.99
C THR A 38 -4.76 25.26 -6.54
N PRO A 39 -4.59 26.57 -6.30
CA PRO A 39 -4.44 27.09 -4.95
C PRO A 39 -5.56 26.68 -4.00
N HIS A 40 -6.80 26.58 -4.49
CA HIS A 40 -7.95 26.13 -3.69
C HIS A 40 -7.80 24.66 -3.26
N ARG A 41 -7.44 23.77 -4.19
CA ARG A 41 -7.23 22.34 -3.90
C ARG A 41 -6.03 22.11 -2.98
N LEU A 42 -4.93 22.82 -3.19
CA LEU A 42 -3.76 22.77 -2.32
C LEU A 42 -4.09 23.28 -0.91
N ASN A 43 -4.91 24.32 -0.78
CA ASN A 43 -5.37 24.79 0.53
C ASN A 43 -6.28 23.75 1.21
N ALA A 44 -7.08 23.00 0.45
CA ALA A 44 -7.87 21.90 1.00
C ALA A 44 -6.96 20.78 1.57
N PHE A 45 -5.89 20.40 0.85
CA PHE A 45 -4.87 19.48 1.35
C PHE A 45 -4.14 19.99 2.60
N ARG A 46 -3.82 21.29 2.64
CA ARG A 46 -3.26 21.93 3.84
C ARG A 46 -4.22 21.88 5.02
N ASN A 47 -5.51 22.08 4.80
CA ASN A 47 -6.51 21.95 5.86
C ASN A 47 -6.65 20.50 6.35
N VAL A 48 -6.55 19.50 5.46
CA VAL A 48 -6.46 18.09 5.88
C VAL A 48 -5.23 17.85 6.75
N GLY A 49 -4.08 18.41 6.38
CA GLY A 49 -2.87 18.38 7.22
C GLY A 49 -3.10 19.00 8.61
N ARG A 50 -3.79 20.14 8.69
CA ARG A 50 -4.14 20.77 9.97
C ARG A 50 -5.06 19.89 10.82
N MET A 51 -6.05 19.24 10.20
CA MET A 51 -6.91 18.29 10.90
C MET A 51 -6.11 17.12 11.47
N ILE A 52 -5.17 16.56 10.71
CA ILE A 52 -4.23 15.55 11.20
C ILE A 52 -3.45 16.09 12.41
N GLY A 53 -2.90 17.31 12.33
CA GLY A 53 -2.18 17.94 13.43
C GLY A 53 -3.03 18.15 14.69
N ILE A 54 -4.30 18.55 14.53
CA ILE A 54 -5.25 18.72 15.64
C ILE A 54 -5.55 17.36 16.30
N CYS A 55 -5.83 16.32 15.51
CA CYS A 55 -6.05 14.96 16.00
C CYS A 55 -4.84 14.48 16.83
N LEU A 56 -3.62 14.71 16.34
CA LEU A 56 -2.39 14.36 17.09
C LEU A 56 -2.26 15.11 18.41
N MET A 57 -2.57 16.42 18.44
CA MET A 57 -2.51 17.22 19.68
C MET A 57 -3.57 16.81 20.71
N GLN A 58 -4.76 16.45 20.24
CA GLN A 58 -5.89 16.08 21.08
C GLN A 58 -5.90 14.59 21.47
N MET A 59 -4.97 13.79 20.91
CA MET A 59 -4.95 12.33 21.03
C MET A 59 -6.26 11.68 20.53
N GLU A 60 -6.84 12.26 19.48
CA GLU A 60 -8.07 11.80 18.83
C GLU A 60 -7.76 11.04 17.53
N ILE A 61 -8.64 10.10 17.19
CA ILE A 61 -8.49 9.29 15.98
C ILE A 61 -8.86 10.12 14.75
N PHE A 62 -7.97 10.15 13.75
CA PHE A 62 -8.23 10.71 12.45
C PHE A 62 -9.02 9.72 11.58
N PRO A 63 -10.19 10.11 11.03
CA PRO A 63 -11.12 9.17 10.38
C PRO A 63 -10.65 8.61 9.03
N LEU A 64 -9.51 9.08 8.50
CA LEU A 64 -9.00 8.69 7.19
C LEU A 64 -7.67 7.93 7.32
N HIS A 65 -7.69 6.64 7.01
CA HIS A 65 -6.50 5.79 6.98
C HIS A 65 -5.66 6.05 5.72
N VAL A 66 -4.68 6.94 5.81
CA VAL A 66 -3.79 7.30 4.69
C VAL A 66 -2.69 6.27 4.46
N CYS A 67 -2.22 6.18 3.22
CA CYS A 67 -1.20 5.23 2.79
C CYS A 67 0.17 5.56 3.41
N ARG A 68 1.01 4.52 3.55
CA ARG A 68 2.33 4.61 4.21
C ARG A 68 3.24 5.67 3.59
N HIS A 69 3.22 5.86 2.27
CA HIS A 69 4.05 6.87 1.62
C HIS A 69 3.65 8.30 2.04
N VAL A 70 2.36 8.57 2.27
CA VAL A 70 1.87 9.87 2.77
C VAL A 70 2.42 10.13 4.17
N LEU A 71 2.36 9.13 5.05
CA LEU A 71 2.88 9.22 6.42
C LEU A 71 4.41 9.44 6.42
N LYS A 72 5.14 8.69 5.60
CA LYS A 72 6.58 8.89 5.42
C LYS A 72 6.90 10.29 4.93
N PHE A 73 6.12 10.80 3.97
CA PHE A 73 6.32 12.15 3.43
C PHE A 73 6.16 13.23 4.50
N ILE A 74 5.10 13.16 5.31
CA ILE A 74 4.87 14.09 6.44
C ILE A 74 6.06 14.07 7.41
N LEU A 75 6.61 12.89 7.69
CA LEU A 75 7.77 12.68 8.56
C LEU A 75 9.11 13.04 7.90
N GLY A 76 9.13 13.37 6.60
CA GLY A 76 10.37 13.62 5.85
C GLY A 76 11.25 12.36 5.67
N ARG A 77 10.63 11.17 5.64
CA ARG A 77 11.33 9.90 5.41
C ARG A 77 11.36 9.54 3.93
N PRO A 78 12.43 8.88 3.45
CA PRO A 78 12.48 8.41 2.08
C PRO A 78 11.43 7.33 1.83
N ILE A 79 10.74 7.45 0.69
CA ILE A 79 9.83 6.42 0.20
C ILE A 79 10.65 5.37 -0.52
N ASN A 80 10.38 4.11 -0.21
CA ASN A 80 11.10 2.97 -0.74
C ASN A 80 10.18 2.08 -1.58
N TRP A 81 10.79 1.20 -2.37
CA TRP A 81 10.06 0.22 -3.19
C TRP A 81 9.08 -0.64 -2.36
N PHE A 82 9.42 -0.98 -1.13
CA PHE A 82 8.54 -1.76 -0.23
C PHE A 82 7.28 -1.02 0.17
N ASP A 83 7.24 0.32 0.08
CA ASP A 83 6.01 1.09 0.31
C ASP A 83 4.96 0.82 -0.77
N LEU A 84 5.36 0.37 -1.96
CA LEU A 84 4.43 -0.01 -3.01
C LEU A 84 3.51 -1.16 -2.57
N ALA A 85 3.96 -2.07 -1.71
CA ALA A 85 3.12 -3.14 -1.17
C ALA A 85 1.92 -2.61 -0.35
N PHE A 86 2.05 -1.44 0.28
CA PHE A 86 0.96 -0.79 1.04
C PHE A 86 0.07 0.09 0.16
N TYR A 87 0.56 0.41 -1.04
CA TYR A 87 -0.14 1.22 -2.02
C TYR A 87 -0.98 0.32 -2.92
N ASP A 88 -0.31 -0.61 -3.59
CA ASP A 88 -0.89 -1.61 -4.49
C ASP A 88 -0.11 -2.94 -4.36
N PRO A 89 -0.61 -3.88 -3.55
CA PRO A 89 0.01 -5.19 -3.35
C PRO A 89 0.15 -6.00 -4.64
N THR A 90 -0.80 -5.87 -5.57
CA THR A 90 -0.78 -6.59 -6.84
C THR A 90 0.35 -6.09 -7.72
N LEU A 91 0.48 -4.77 -7.84
CA LEU A 91 1.57 -4.14 -8.59
C LEU A 91 2.94 -4.41 -7.98
N PHE A 92 3.03 -4.45 -6.65
CA PHE A 92 4.23 -4.86 -5.95
C PHE A 92 4.63 -6.31 -6.30
N GLU A 93 3.72 -7.27 -6.28
CA GLU A 93 4.10 -8.65 -6.66
C GLU A 93 4.50 -8.73 -8.13
N SER A 94 3.79 -8.06 -9.05
CA SER A 94 4.16 -8.03 -10.47
C SER A 94 5.59 -7.50 -10.69
N MET A 95 5.96 -6.41 -10.03
CA MET A 95 7.29 -5.83 -10.12
C MET A 95 8.35 -6.70 -9.42
N ARG A 96 7.98 -7.40 -8.34
CA ARG A 96 8.87 -8.32 -7.62
C ARG A 96 9.25 -9.50 -8.51
N THR A 97 8.32 -10.02 -9.31
CA THR A 97 8.57 -11.09 -10.30
C THR A 97 9.56 -10.66 -11.39
N LEU A 98 9.67 -9.38 -11.71
CA LEU A 98 10.69 -8.89 -12.67
C LEU A 98 12.12 -8.98 -12.13
N VAL A 99 12.30 -9.04 -10.81
CA VAL A 99 13.63 -9.03 -10.16
C VAL A 99 14.01 -10.39 -9.60
N PHE A 100 13.06 -11.11 -9.01
CA PHE A 100 13.32 -12.38 -8.36
C PHE A 100 12.89 -13.53 -9.29
N ASN A 101 13.86 -14.34 -9.71
CA ASN A 101 13.74 -15.54 -10.57
C ASN A 101 12.80 -16.66 -10.06
N ASP A 102 12.05 -16.43 -8.98
CA ASP A 102 11.10 -17.38 -8.39
C ASP A 102 9.70 -17.23 -9.03
N GLY A 103 9.62 -16.86 -10.30
CA GLY A 103 8.37 -16.74 -11.06
C GLY A 103 8.58 -17.22 -12.51
N PRO A 104 7.54 -17.31 -13.34
CA PRO A 104 7.66 -17.90 -14.69
C PRO A 104 8.58 -17.11 -15.62
N ILE A 105 8.86 -15.84 -15.29
CA ILE A 105 9.67 -14.90 -16.06
C ILE A 105 11.14 -15.06 -15.66
N ARG A 106 11.90 -15.70 -16.55
CA ARG A 106 13.35 -15.84 -16.44
C ARG A 106 14.07 -14.54 -16.87
N PRO A 107 15.36 -14.33 -16.55
CA PRO A 107 16.11 -13.11 -16.93
C PRO A 107 16.08 -12.79 -18.44
N ASP A 108 16.02 -13.83 -19.26
CA ASP A 108 15.87 -13.80 -20.71
C ASP A 108 14.49 -13.30 -21.18
N GLN A 109 13.45 -13.45 -20.35
CA GLN A 109 12.08 -13.04 -20.68
C GLN A 109 11.78 -11.56 -20.37
N ILE A 110 12.60 -10.85 -19.59
CA ILE A 110 12.39 -9.41 -19.35
C ILE A 110 12.39 -8.62 -20.67
N ASN A 111 13.29 -9.00 -21.58
CA ASN A 111 13.38 -8.39 -22.90
C ASN A 111 12.15 -8.72 -23.78
N GLU A 112 11.46 -9.84 -23.53
CA GLU A 112 10.24 -10.24 -24.24
C GLU A 112 9.02 -9.41 -23.81
N LEU A 113 9.06 -8.80 -22.62
CA LEU A 113 7.99 -7.91 -22.14
C LEU A 113 7.94 -6.58 -22.90
N LEU A 114 8.98 -6.27 -23.70
CA LEU A 114 9.09 -5.05 -24.51
C LEU A 114 8.81 -3.76 -23.71
N LEU A 115 9.18 -3.76 -22.43
CA LEU A 115 9.03 -2.61 -21.55
C LEU A 115 10.06 -1.54 -21.93
N THR A 116 9.65 -0.28 -21.81
CA THR A 116 10.53 0.89 -21.92
C THR A 116 10.44 1.70 -20.62
N PHE A 117 11.29 2.71 -20.45
CA PHE A 117 11.20 3.63 -19.31
C PHE A 117 10.06 4.64 -19.48
N GLU A 118 8.88 4.17 -19.86
CA GLU A 118 7.63 4.93 -19.90
C GLU A 118 6.53 4.12 -19.20
N VAL A 119 5.60 4.82 -18.55
CA VAL A 119 4.50 4.19 -17.83
C VAL A 119 3.19 4.91 -18.13
N TYR A 120 2.11 4.16 -18.25
CA TYR A 120 0.76 4.70 -18.24
C TYR A 120 0.25 4.87 -16.81
N LEU A 121 -0.09 6.10 -16.42
CA LEU A 121 -0.70 6.41 -15.14
C LEU A 121 -2.24 6.45 -15.29
N PRO A 122 -3.02 5.83 -14.38
CA PRO A 122 -4.42 6.14 -14.17
C PRO A 122 -4.70 7.61 -13.89
N ILE A 123 -5.96 7.97 -14.12
CA ILE A 123 -6.46 9.35 -14.07
C ILE A 123 -6.24 9.96 -12.67
N GLU A 124 -6.41 9.17 -11.62
CA GLU A 124 -6.22 9.57 -10.22
C GLU A 124 -4.78 10.00 -9.91
N GLU A 125 -3.82 9.54 -10.72
CA GLU A 125 -2.39 9.81 -10.58
C GLU A 125 -1.88 10.83 -11.61
N GLY A 126 -2.77 11.40 -12.41
CA GLY A 126 -2.47 12.42 -13.42
C GLY A 126 -2.84 12.01 -14.85
N GLY A 127 -3.07 10.72 -15.10
CA GLY A 127 -3.50 10.21 -16.41
C GLY A 127 -2.40 10.24 -17.48
N GLY A 128 -2.46 9.28 -18.39
CA GLY A 128 -1.64 9.28 -19.61
C GLY A 128 -0.25 8.69 -19.44
N VAL A 129 0.59 8.86 -20.46
CA VAL A 129 1.94 8.25 -20.51
C VAL A 129 2.97 9.24 -20.01
N VAL A 130 3.83 8.79 -19.10
CA VAL A 130 4.94 9.57 -18.53
C VAL A 130 6.25 8.83 -18.73
N GLU A 131 7.28 9.55 -19.18
CA GLU A 131 8.64 9.02 -19.23
C GLU A 131 9.26 9.03 -17.83
N LEU A 132 9.74 7.86 -17.39
CA LEU A 132 10.39 7.65 -16.09
C LEU A 132 11.80 8.28 -16.01
N LYS A 133 12.43 8.47 -17.17
CA LYS A 133 13.68 9.22 -17.34
C LYS A 133 13.69 9.87 -18.72
N ARG A 134 14.57 10.86 -18.91
CA ARG A 134 14.66 11.61 -20.18
C ARG A 134 14.86 10.67 -21.38
N GLY A 135 13.92 10.70 -22.33
CA GLY A 135 13.95 9.83 -23.50
C GLY A 135 13.60 8.38 -23.19
N GLY A 136 12.92 8.13 -22.06
CA GLY A 136 12.62 6.81 -21.52
C GLY A 136 11.80 5.94 -22.47
N SER A 137 10.95 6.54 -23.31
CA SER A 137 10.19 5.85 -24.37
C SER A 137 11.07 5.05 -25.35
N LYS A 138 12.35 5.42 -25.48
CA LYS A 138 13.32 4.76 -26.38
C LYS A 138 14.32 3.87 -25.66
N ILE A 139 14.23 3.76 -24.34
CA ILE A 139 15.19 3.02 -23.53
C ILE A 139 14.50 1.73 -23.07
N PRO A 140 14.87 0.57 -23.62
CA PRO A 140 14.27 -0.70 -23.21
C PRO A 140 14.69 -1.05 -21.78
N VAL A 141 13.78 -1.71 -21.06
CA VAL A 141 14.07 -2.31 -19.76
C VAL A 141 14.78 -3.64 -20.01
N THR A 142 15.96 -3.79 -19.42
CA THR A 142 16.78 -5.00 -19.48
C THR A 142 17.01 -5.51 -18.06
N HIS A 143 17.49 -6.75 -17.94
CA HIS A 143 17.88 -7.30 -16.65
C HIS A 143 18.91 -6.42 -15.90
N GLU A 144 19.81 -5.72 -16.60
CA GLU A 144 20.80 -4.86 -15.93
C GLU A 144 20.19 -3.56 -15.38
N ASN A 145 19.09 -3.07 -15.95
CA ASN A 145 18.50 -1.79 -15.60
C ASN A 145 17.10 -1.90 -14.94
N VAL A 146 16.57 -3.11 -14.76
CA VAL A 146 15.24 -3.37 -14.18
C VAL A 146 15.08 -2.78 -12.77
N VAL A 147 16.14 -2.81 -11.97
CA VAL A 147 16.14 -2.21 -10.63
C VAL A 147 15.97 -0.70 -10.71
N GLU A 148 16.66 -0.03 -11.64
CA GLU A 148 16.48 1.41 -11.88
C GLU A 148 15.04 1.71 -12.33
N TYR A 149 14.51 0.91 -13.26
CA TYR A 149 13.14 1.03 -13.74
C TYR A 149 12.14 0.98 -12.59
N ILE A 150 12.26 0.00 -11.68
CA ILE A 150 11.37 -0.15 -10.53
C ILE A 150 11.44 1.07 -9.59
N TYR A 151 12.63 1.56 -9.27
CA TYR A 151 12.76 2.75 -8.42
C TYR A 151 12.09 3.98 -9.05
N ARG A 152 12.31 4.21 -10.35
CA ARG A 152 11.69 5.33 -11.07
C ARG A 152 10.17 5.18 -11.16
N PHE A 153 9.69 3.96 -11.39
CA PHE A 153 8.28 3.64 -11.43
C PHE A 153 7.60 3.96 -10.10
N VAL A 154 8.18 3.50 -8.99
CA VAL A 154 7.72 3.75 -7.61
C VAL A 154 7.67 5.25 -7.30
N GLU A 155 8.71 6.00 -7.70
CA GLU A 155 8.77 7.45 -7.55
C GLU A 155 7.66 8.15 -8.36
N ALA A 156 7.47 7.78 -9.63
CA ALA A 156 6.43 8.35 -10.48
C ALA A 156 5.02 8.09 -9.93
N ARG A 157 4.76 6.88 -9.42
CA ARG A 157 3.45 6.43 -8.91
C ARG A 157 3.06 7.09 -7.58
N MET A 158 4.00 7.14 -6.61
CA MET A 158 3.69 7.59 -5.25
C MET A 158 4.05 9.05 -4.98
N LEU A 159 4.98 9.63 -5.74
CA LEU A 159 5.39 11.03 -5.57
C LEU A 159 4.97 11.90 -6.75
N GLY A 160 5.23 11.45 -7.98
CA GLY A 160 5.09 12.20 -9.24
C GLY A 160 4.15 13.39 -9.21
N ASN A 161 2.88 13.19 -9.56
CA ASN A 161 1.90 14.29 -9.61
C ASN A 161 1.40 14.71 -8.21
N HIS A 162 1.58 13.85 -7.20
CA HIS A 162 1.11 14.02 -5.82
C HIS A 162 1.98 14.97 -4.99
N LEU A 163 3.20 15.28 -5.44
CA LEU A 163 4.22 15.96 -4.64
C LEU A 163 3.73 17.27 -4.02
N LYS A 164 3.04 18.12 -4.80
CA LYS A 164 2.51 19.39 -4.29
C LYS A 164 1.42 19.20 -3.24
N CYS A 165 0.60 18.17 -3.39
CA CYS A 165 -0.44 17.83 -2.42
C CYS A 165 0.18 17.32 -1.12
N LEU A 166 1.19 16.45 -1.24
CA LEU A 166 1.93 15.91 -0.10
C LEU A 166 2.65 17.02 0.68
N GLU A 167 3.27 17.99 0.00
CA GLU A 167 3.86 19.16 0.64
C GLU A 167 2.81 20.04 1.33
N ALA A 168 1.64 20.24 0.71
CA ALA A 168 0.55 20.97 1.34
C ALA A 168 0.04 20.27 2.62
N ILE A 169 -0.15 18.95 2.59
CA ILE A 169 -0.53 18.15 3.77
C ILE A 169 0.54 18.30 4.85
N LYS A 170 1.82 18.08 4.51
CA LYS A 170 2.94 18.21 5.45
C LYS A 170 2.99 19.59 6.09
N GLN A 171 2.89 20.65 5.29
CA GLN A 171 2.83 22.02 5.77
C GLN A 171 1.64 22.22 6.73
N GLY A 172 0.47 21.68 6.39
CA GLY A 172 -0.71 21.75 7.25
C GLY A 172 -0.52 21.08 8.61
N VAL A 173 0.16 19.93 8.64
CA VAL A 173 0.49 19.24 9.90
C VAL A 173 1.35 20.13 10.79
N TYR A 174 2.45 20.66 10.24
CA TYR A 174 3.38 21.53 10.99
C TYR A 174 2.90 22.97 11.22
N ASP A 175 1.76 23.37 10.64
CA ASP A 175 1.06 24.59 11.07
C ASP A 175 0.48 24.44 12.48
N VAL A 176 0.21 23.20 12.92
CA VAL A 176 -0.46 22.88 14.18
C VAL A 176 0.52 22.30 15.20
N ILE A 177 1.33 21.33 14.79
CA ILE A 177 2.30 20.70 15.69
C ILE A 177 3.67 21.40 15.61
N PRO A 178 4.39 21.55 16.74
CA PRO A 178 5.74 22.08 16.74
C PRO A 178 6.69 21.27 15.85
N ALA A 179 7.60 21.98 15.18
CA ALA A 179 8.67 21.32 14.42
C ALA A 179 9.50 20.42 15.35
N GLY A 180 9.75 19.19 14.92
CA GLY A 180 10.52 18.20 15.69
C GLY A 180 9.68 17.27 16.57
N SER A 181 8.39 17.54 16.81
CA SER A 181 7.52 16.65 17.61
C SER A 181 7.42 15.22 17.03
N LEU A 182 7.63 15.05 15.73
CA LEU A 182 7.59 13.75 15.05
C LEU A 182 8.97 13.21 14.64
N ALA A 183 10.08 13.82 15.10
CA ALA A 183 11.43 13.57 14.56
C ALA A 183 11.91 12.12 14.73
N HIS A 184 11.46 11.40 15.76
CA HIS A 184 11.84 10.03 16.05
C HIS A 184 10.76 9.00 15.70
N MET A 185 9.63 9.44 15.17
CA MET A 185 8.55 8.54 14.78
C MET A 185 8.85 7.86 13.45
N THR A 186 8.43 6.60 13.37
CA THR A 186 8.30 5.86 12.12
C THR A 186 6.93 6.13 11.50
N SER A 187 6.76 5.75 10.23
CA SER A 187 5.44 5.80 9.57
C SER A 187 4.40 4.92 10.28
N GLU A 188 4.86 3.88 10.97
CA GLU A 188 4.00 2.96 11.71
C GLU A 188 3.50 3.60 13.00
N ASP A 189 4.39 4.24 13.76
CA ASP A 189 4.02 4.98 14.98
C ASP A 189 3.02 6.09 14.66
N LEU A 190 3.26 6.85 13.58
CA LEU A 190 2.34 7.90 13.15
C LEU A 190 0.98 7.32 12.72
N ARG A 191 0.96 6.16 12.05
CA ARG A 191 -0.29 5.47 11.70
C ARG A 191 -1.06 5.09 12.96
N LEU A 192 -0.40 4.50 13.94
CA LEU A 192 -1.01 4.06 15.20
C LEU A 192 -1.58 5.24 15.99
N LEU A 193 -0.88 6.38 16.02
CA LEU A 193 -1.39 7.59 16.67
C LEU A 193 -2.64 8.14 15.97
N LEU A 194 -2.68 8.08 14.63
CA LEU A 194 -3.81 8.61 13.87
C LEU A 194 -5.00 7.66 13.80
N CYS A 195 -4.76 6.35 13.73
CA CYS A 195 -5.80 5.35 13.45
C CYS A 195 -6.18 4.53 14.68
N GLY A 196 -5.42 4.66 15.77
CA GLY A 196 -5.47 3.76 16.90
C GLY A 196 -4.97 2.35 16.56
N THR A 197 -5.07 1.46 17.55
CA THR A 197 -4.95 0.02 17.34
C THR A 197 -6.32 -0.56 17.02
N GLN A 198 -6.49 -1.24 15.89
CA GLN A 198 -7.67 -2.07 15.69
C GLN A 198 -7.63 -3.22 16.69
N GLU A 199 -8.60 -3.26 17.60
CA GLU A 199 -8.73 -4.35 18.56
C GLU A 199 -9.21 -5.60 17.81
N VAL A 200 -8.35 -6.59 17.70
CA VAL A 200 -8.68 -7.86 17.06
C VAL A 200 -9.50 -8.70 18.03
N SER A 201 -10.79 -8.85 17.73
CA SER A 201 -11.65 -9.77 18.47
C SER A 201 -11.31 -11.20 18.11
N MET A 202 -10.68 -11.91 19.05
CA MET A 202 -10.36 -13.33 18.89
C MET A 202 -11.61 -14.19 18.74
N THR A 203 -12.73 -13.77 19.33
CA THR A 203 -14.02 -14.45 19.18
C THR A 203 -14.54 -14.35 17.75
N LEU A 204 -14.46 -13.16 17.14
CA LEU A 204 -14.83 -12.99 15.72
C LEU A 204 -13.88 -13.78 14.83
N MET A 205 -12.57 -13.69 15.05
CA MET A 205 -11.59 -14.45 14.29
C MET A 205 -11.86 -15.96 14.35
N GLN A 206 -12.12 -16.50 15.55
CA GLN A 206 -12.47 -17.90 15.74
C GLN A 206 -13.75 -18.28 14.96
N SER A 207 -14.74 -17.39 14.89
CA SER A 207 -15.98 -17.66 14.16
C SER A 207 -15.81 -17.70 12.63
N TYR A 208 -14.81 -16.98 12.10
CA TYR A 208 -14.50 -16.92 10.67
C TYR A 208 -13.38 -17.87 10.23
N THR A 209 -12.69 -18.55 11.15
CA THR A 209 -11.56 -19.42 10.83
C THR A 209 -11.98 -20.89 10.81
N THR A 210 -11.85 -21.54 9.66
CA THR A 210 -11.97 -23.00 9.53
C THR A 210 -10.60 -23.66 9.55
N PHE A 211 -10.47 -24.78 10.26
CA PHE A 211 -9.25 -25.59 10.24
C PHE A 211 -9.44 -26.74 9.27
N THR A 212 -8.58 -26.81 8.26
CA THR A 212 -8.44 -27.96 7.37
C THR A 212 -7.60 -29.03 8.07
N ASP A 213 -8.12 -30.25 8.18
CA ASP A 213 -7.41 -31.37 8.81
C ASP A 213 -6.81 -32.30 7.76
N GLU A 214 -5.49 -32.25 7.61
CA GLU A 214 -4.71 -33.14 6.74
C GLU A 214 -3.99 -34.25 7.53
N SER A 215 -4.13 -34.24 8.87
CA SER A 215 -3.31 -35.05 9.76
C SER A 215 -3.83 -36.48 9.98
N SER A 216 -5.02 -36.80 9.45
CA SER A 216 -5.77 -38.04 9.73
C SER A 216 -5.93 -38.34 11.23
N ALA A 217 -5.84 -37.31 12.08
CA ALA A 217 -5.93 -37.46 13.52
C ALA A 217 -7.39 -37.70 13.98
N ALA A 218 -7.54 -38.29 15.17
CA ALA A 218 -8.86 -38.47 15.76
C ALA A 218 -9.51 -37.12 16.09
N ALA A 219 -10.84 -37.04 15.90
CA ALA A 219 -11.59 -35.79 16.03
C ALA A 219 -11.46 -35.13 17.41
N ASP A 220 -11.28 -35.92 18.47
CA ASP A 220 -11.08 -35.46 19.85
C ASP A 220 -9.73 -34.75 20.03
N VAL A 221 -8.67 -35.26 19.41
CA VAL A 221 -7.33 -34.63 19.41
C VAL A 221 -7.39 -33.29 18.68
N LEU A 222 -8.06 -33.24 17.52
CA LEU A 222 -8.23 -32.02 16.74
C LEU A 222 -9.02 -30.94 17.51
N GLN A 223 -10.12 -31.33 18.19
CA GLN A 223 -10.90 -30.40 19.01
C GLN A 223 -10.11 -29.85 20.20
N ARG A 224 -9.27 -30.69 20.85
CA ARG A 224 -8.37 -30.24 21.91
C ARG A 224 -7.34 -29.24 21.40
N PHE A 225 -6.75 -29.50 20.22
CA PHE A 225 -5.82 -28.58 19.59
C PHE A 225 -6.48 -27.23 19.27
N LYS A 226 -7.66 -27.23 18.64
CA LYS A 226 -8.42 -26.00 18.34
C LYS A 226 -8.69 -25.18 19.59
N SER A 227 -9.17 -25.82 20.66
CA SER A 227 -9.45 -25.17 21.94
C SER A 227 -8.17 -24.59 22.57
N TRP A 228 -7.07 -25.33 22.53
CA TRP A 228 -5.77 -24.87 23.03
C TRP A 228 -5.23 -23.69 22.22
N PHE A 229 -5.27 -23.77 20.89
CA PHE A 229 -4.82 -22.70 20.00
C PHE A 229 -5.55 -21.38 20.28
N TRP A 230 -6.88 -21.40 20.33
CA TRP A 230 -7.66 -20.18 20.64
C TRP A 230 -7.46 -19.70 22.07
N SER A 231 -7.27 -20.61 23.02
CA SER A 231 -6.94 -20.25 24.42
C SER A 231 -5.61 -19.50 24.51
N VAL A 232 -4.59 -19.93 23.76
CA VAL A 232 -3.29 -19.23 23.67
C VAL A 232 -3.46 -17.88 22.98
N CYS A 233 -4.11 -17.84 21.80
CA CYS A 233 -4.28 -16.61 21.05
C CYS A 233 -5.13 -15.56 21.80
N SER A 234 -6.04 -15.99 22.69
CA SER A 234 -6.83 -15.09 23.53
C SER A 234 -5.96 -14.26 24.48
N LYS A 235 -4.81 -14.81 24.90
CA LYS A 235 -3.86 -14.22 25.86
C LYS A 235 -2.80 -13.33 25.20
N PHE A 236 -2.76 -13.27 23.87
CA PHE A 236 -1.84 -12.41 23.14
C PHE A 236 -2.13 -10.93 23.37
N THR A 237 -1.06 -10.14 23.28
CA THR A 237 -1.11 -8.67 23.19
C THR A 237 -1.85 -8.24 21.92
N SER A 238 -2.34 -7.00 21.88
CA SER A 238 -3.04 -6.47 20.69
C SER A 238 -2.19 -6.56 19.42
N GLN A 239 -0.87 -6.35 19.55
CA GLN A 239 0.08 -6.45 18.44
C GLN A 239 0.24 -7.90 17.95
N GLU A 240 0.35 -8.86 18.86
CA GLU A 240 0.43 -10.29 18.51
C GLU A 240 -0.87 -10.79 17.88
N LYS A 241 -2.04 -10.33 18.35
CA LYS A 241 -3.34 -10.66 17.74
C LYS A 241 -3.46 -10.12 16.31
N GLN A 242 -2.96 -8.92 16.05
CA GLN A 242 -2.87 -8.36 14.71
C GLN A 242 -1.92 -9.16 13.82
N ALA A 243 -0.79 -9.63 14.36
CA ALA A 243 0.13 -10.51 13.63
C ALA A 243 -0.51 -11.85 13.27
N VAL A 244 -1.26 -12.47 14.19
CA VAL A 244 -2.04 -13.70 13.90
C VAL A 244 -3.07 -13.45 12.81
N LEU A 245 -3.81 -12.33 12.87
CA LEU A 245 -4.77 -11.97 11.83
C LEU A 245 -4.12 -11.83 10.46
N ALA A 246 -2.99 -11.12 10.38
CA ALA A 246 -2.25 -10.96 9.14
C ALA A 246 -1.81 -12.30 8.55
N ILE A 247 -1.28 -13.21 9.38
CA ILE A 247 -0.86 -14.56 8.94
C ILE A 247 -2.05 -15.35 8.40
N ILE A 248 -3.20 -15.34 9.10
CA ILE A 248 -4.40 -16.09 8.68
C ILE A 248 -4.95 -15.56 7.35
N LEU A 249 -5.03 -14.24 7.19
CA LEU A 249 -5.52 -13.62 5.94
C LEU A 249 -4.57 -13.85 4.76
N GLU A 250 -3.26 -13.90 5.01
CA GLU A 250 -2.28 -14.24 3.97
C GLU A 250 -2.41 -15.69 3.48
N GLN A 251 -2.79 -16.64 4.35
CA GLN A 251 -3.09 -18.03 3.95
C GLN A 251 -4.34 -18.12 3.08
N GLU A 252 -5.42 -17.41 3.40
CA GLU A 252 -6.65 -17.41 2.59
C GLU A 252 -6.40 -16.84 1.18
N SER A 253 -5.58 -15.80 1.07
CA SER A 253 -5.16 -15.26 -0.24
C SER A 253 -4.28 -16.24 -1.03
N ALA A 254 -3.62 -17.19 -0.36
CA ALA A 254 -2.79 -18.19 -0.99
C ALA A 254 -3.58 -19.39 -1.51
N GLU A 255 -4.51 -19.91 -0.70
CA GLU A 255 -5.39 -21.02 -1.11
C GLU A 255 -6.24 -20.63 -2.32
N ASN A 256 -6.76 -19.40 -2.35
CA ASN A 256 -7.48 -18.87 -3.52
C ASN A 256 -6.61 -18.79 -4.79
N LYS A 257 -5.27 -18.71 -4.67
CA LYS A 257 -4.34 -18.77 -5.82
C LYS A 257 -3.96 -20.20 -6.21
N ILE A 258 -3.98 -21.15 -5.28
CA ILE A 258 -3.66 -22.56 -5.54
C ILE A 258 -4.80 -23.25 -6.33
N VAL A 259 -6.05 -22.83 -6.11
CA VAL A 259 -7.22 -23.35 -6.85
C VAL A 259 -7.17 -23.01 -8.35
N ASP A 260 -6.41 -21.98 -8.75
CA ASP A 260 -6.24 -21.58 -10.16
C ASP A 260 -5.05 -22.26 -10.89
N GLY A 261 -4.36 -23.22 -10.26
CA GLY A 261 -3.50 -24.18 -10.96
C GLY A 261 -1.98 -23.99 -10.83
N ASP A 262 -1.34 -25.04 -10.30
CA ASP A 262 0.03 -25.53 -10.55
C ASP A 262 1.26 -24.77 -9.98
N GLN A 263 1.15 -24.10 -8.82
CA GLN A 263 2.30 -23.44 -8.15
C GLN A 263 2.40 -23.75 -6.62
N GLY A 264 1.85 -24.88 -6.15
CA GLY A 264 1.71 -25.18 -4.71
C GLY A 264 3.03 -25.34 -3.94
N GLU A 265 4.03 -26.05 -4.48
CA GLU A 265 5.27 -26.37 -3.74
C GLU A 265 6.23 -25.18 -3.61
N GLU A 266 6.33 -24.33 -4.64
CA GLU A 266 7.20 -23.15 -4.66
C GLU A 266 6.67 -22.07 -3.69
N PHE A 267 5.36 -22.04 -3.50
CA PHE A 267 4.67 -21.14 -2.58
C PHE A 267 4.95 -21.49 -1.10
N TRP A 268 4.91 -22.77 -0.72
CA TRP A 268 5.25 -23.22 0.64
C TRP A 268 6.72 -22.92 1.01
N LEU A 269 7.64 -23.04 0.06
CA LEU A 269 9.05 -22.68 0.25
C LEU A 269 9.25 -21.16 0.42
N ARG A 270 8.44 -20.33 -0.25
CA ARG A 270 8.42 -18.87 -0.07
C ARG A 270 7.87 -18.46 1.29
N LEU A 271 6.84 -19.14 1.81
CA LEU A 271 6.31 -18.92 3.17
C LEU A 271 7.32 -19.29 4.26
N ILE A 272 8.02 -20.42 4.12
CA ILE A 272 9.10 -20.81 5.05
C ILE A 272 10.25 -19.80 4.99
N LYS A 273 10.61 -19.29 3.81
CA LYS A 273 11.63 -18.23 3.67
C LYS A 273 11.17 -16.90 4.26
N MET A 274 9.91 -16.48 4.08
CA MET A 274 9.36 -15.27 4.71
C MET A 274 9.37 -15.38 6.23
N ALA A 275 8.87 -16.49 6.79
CA ALA A 275 8.91 -16.74 8.23
C ALA A 275 10.35 -16.78 8.79
N SER A 276 11.32 -17.26 7.99
CA SER A 276 12.74 -17.24 8.34
C SER A 276 13.35 -15.83 8.32
N VAL A 277 12.95 -14.98 7.36
CA VAL A 277 13.37 -13.57 7.28
C VAL A 277 12.81 -12.76 8.46
N TYR A 278 11.58 -13.03 8.90
CA TYR A 278 11.00 -12.37 10.08
C TYR A 278 11.51 -12.93 11.42
N LYS A 279 12.11 -14.13 11.43
CA LYS A 279 12.78 -14.69 12.63
C LYS A 279 13.96 -13.83 13.08
N HIS A 280 14.56 -13.05 12.18
CA HIS A 280 15.61 -12.07 12.49
C HIS A 280 15.11 -10.70 12.95
N LEU A 281 13.80 -10.40 12.85
CA LEU A 281 13.21 -9.13 13.29
C LEU A 281 12.50 -9.21 14.67
N ILE A 282 12.39 -10.41 15.27
CA ILE A 282 11.73 -10.60 16.58
C ILE A 282 12.74 -10.85 17.72
N PHE A 283 14.03 -10.91 17.41
CA PHE A 283 15.09 -10.86 18.43
C PHE A 283 16.10 -9.75 18.08
N PHE A 284 15.70 -8.50 18.33
CA PHE A 284 16.53 -7.44 18.91
C PHE A 284 15.61 -6.34 19.47
#